data_AF-A0A7R9MFY9-F1
#
_entry.id   AF-A0A7R9MFY9-F1
#
_cell.length_a   1.000
_cell.length_b   1.000
_cell.length_c   1.000
_cell.angle_alpha   90.00
_cell.angle_beta   90.00
_cell.angle_gamma   90.00
#
_symmetry.space_group_name_H-M   'P 1'
#
loop_
_entity.id
_entity.type
_entity.pdbx_description
1 polymer ?
#
loop_
_entity_poly.entity_id
_entity_poly.type
_entity_poly.pdbx_seq_one_letter_code
_entity_poly.pdbx_strand_id
1 'polypeptide(L)'
;MMGMGTYGRSFTLANPAQHGIGAACASGSKGGKAGPYTEEVGTLGYNEICEFLKDGWTTYRDDTQKIVYAVKGDQWVGYDDEKSLKDKLSYLKGKGLGGAIVWSIDTDDFHGYCGGRKHPLMKTISTELNGITGEPDPDIHEVHVTPAPTHEP
;
A
#
# COMPACT_ATOMS: atom_id res chain seq x y z
N MET A 1 8.00 15.43 -4.51
CA MET A 1 6.95 14.40 -4.33
C MET A 1 7.47 13.32 -3.38
N MET A 2 6.58 12.53 -2.75
CA MET A 2 6.93 11.40 -1.89
C MET A 2 6.33 10.10 -2.46
N GLY A 3 7.14 9.05 -2.57
CA GLY A 3 6.69 7.73 -3.02
C GLY A 3 5.89 6.98 -1.96
N MET A 4 4.80 6.35 -2.36
CA MET A 4 3.94 5.50 -1.53
C MET A 4 3.77 4.15 -2.19
N GLY A 5 4.05 3.09 -1.44
CA GLY A 5 3.94 1.71 -1.92
C GLY A 5 2.56 1.15 -1.60
N THR A 6 1.87 0.61 -2.60
CA THR A 6 0.68 -0.25 -2.43
C THR A 6 1.09 -1.73 -2.42
N TYR A 7 2.29 -2.01 -1.93
CA TYR A 7 2.88 -3.34 -1.79
C TYR A 7 3.70 -3.39 -0.50
N GLY A 8 4.04 -4.59 -0.07
CA GLY A 8 4.94 -4.85 1.04
C GLY A 8 6.20 -5.60 0.61
N ARG A 9 7.25 -5.51 1.42
CA ARG A 9 8.43 -6.36 1.31
C ARG A 9 8.35 -7.46 2.35
N SER A 10 8.51 -8.70 1.89
CA SER A 10 8.34 -9.90 2.71
C SER A 10 9.65 -10.63 2.95
N PHE A 11 9.72 -11.32 4.09
CA PHE A 11 10.89 -12.05 4.56
C PHE A 11 10.47 -13.41 5.12
N THR A 12 11.37 -14.39 5.04
CA THR A 12 11.27 -15.64 5.80
C THR A 12 12.17 -15.53 7.03
N LEU A 13 11.58 -15.62 8.22
CA LEU A 13 12.24 -15.52 9.52
C LEU A 13 13.08 -16.77 9.82
N ALA A 14 14.22 -16.59 10.48
CA ALA A 14 15.04 -17.70 10.98
C ALA A 14 14.35 -18.43 12.15
N ASN A 15 13.60 -17.69 12.97
CA ASN A 15 12.86 -18.22 14.10
C ASN A 15 11.48 -17.54 14.15
N PRO A 16 10.38 -18.28 13.91
CA PRO A 16 9.00 -17.75 13.98
C PRO A 16 8.65 -17.09 15.31
N ALA A 17 9.27 -17.51 16.42
CA ALA A 17 9.05 -16.91 17.74
C ALA A 17 9.71 -15.53 17.88
N GLN A 18 10.62 -15.16 16.99
CA GLN A 18 11.26 -13.85 16.91
C GLN A 18 10.81 -13.15 15.64
N HIS A 19 9.72 -12.39 15.75
CA HIS A 19 9.04 -11.78 14.61
C HIS A 19 8.92 -10.26 14.70
N GLY A 20 9.64 -9.64 15.64
CA GLY A 20 9.73 -8.18 15.76
C GLY A 20 10.59 -7.57 14.65
N ILE A 21 10.56 -6.24 14.56
CA ILE A 21 11.43 -5.48 13.66
C ILE A 21 12.90 -5.79 14.00
N GLY A 22 13.70 -6.08 12.98
CA GLY A 22 15.11 -6.46 13.13
C GLY A 22 15.35 -7.94 13.45
N ALA A 23 14.30 -8.77 13.48
CA ALA A 23 14.45 -10.21 13.59
C ALA A 23 15.29 -10.79 12.43
N ALA A 24 16.07 -11.84 12.73
CA ALA A 24 16.94 -12.47 11.76
C ALA A 24 16.14 -13.20 10.66
N CYS A 25 16.57 -13.03 9.41
CA CYS A 25 16.06 -13.80 8.27
C CYS A 25 16.71 -15.18 8.22
N ALA A 26 15.99 -16.17 7.70
CA ALA A 26 16.51 -17.52 7.51
C ALA A 26 17.74 -17.51 6.58
N SER A 27 18.78 -18.28 6.95
CA SER A 27 20.01 -18.36 6.15
C SER A 27 19.71 -18.84 4.74
N GLY A 28 20.28 -18.15 3.73
CA GLY A 28 20.06 -18.45 2.31
C GLY A 28 18.69 -18.05 1.76
N SER A 29 17.80 -17.47 2.57
CA SER A 29 16.53 -16.94 2.09
C SER A 29 16.74 -15.73 1.18
N LYS A 30 15.94 -15.66 0.11
CA LYS A 30 15.90 -14.53 -0.83
C LYS A 30 14.76 -13.54 -0.53
N GLY A 31 13.90 -13.86 0.44
CA GLY A 31 12.70 -13.08 0.76
C GLY A 31 11.59 -13.94 1.39
N GLY A 32 10.42 -13.36 1.56
CA GLY A 32 9.19 -14.11 1.84
C GLY A 32 8.75 -14.88 0.59
N LYS A 33 7.88 -15.87 0.78
CA LYS A 33 7.29 -16.64 -0.31
C LYS A 33 6.55 -15.69 -1.26
N ALA A 34 6.63 -15.99 -2.56
CA ALA A 34 5.89 -15.25 -3.57
C ALA A 34 4.37 -15.39 -3.32
N GLY A 35 3.63 -14.31 -3.55
CA GLY A 35 2.18 -14.32 -3.49
C GLY A 35 1.56 -14.99 -4.73
N PRO A 36 0.26 -15.32 -4.67
CA PRO A 36 -0.44 -16.01 -5.76
C PRO A 36 -0.70 -15.15 -7.00
N TYR A 37 -0.54 -13.82 -6.92
CA TYR A 37 -0.85 -12.90 -8.01
C TYR A 37 0.41 -12.17 -8.51
N THR A 38 1.25 -11.67 -7.60
CA THR A 38 2.50 -10.98 -7.98
C THR A 38 3.58 -11.96 -8.42
N GLU A 39 3.55 -13.19 -7.89
CA GLU A 39 4.53 -14.25 -8.16
C GLU A 39 6.00 -13.83 -7.96
N GLU A 40 6.24 -12.79 -7.14
CA GLU A 40 7.56 -12.22 -6.89
C GLU A 40 8.04 -12.56 -5.46
N VAL A 41 9.16 -13.29 -5.36
CA VAL A 41 9.78 -13.58 -4.06
C VAL A 41 10.18 -12.28 -3.36
N GLY A 42 9.78 -12.13 -2.10
CA GLY A 42 10.10 -10.95 -1.28
C GLY A 42 9.18 -9.75 -1.49
N THR A 43 8.13 -9.87 -2.30
CA THR A 43 7.16 -8.81 -2.57
C THR A 43 5.74 -9.36 -2.46
N LEU A 44 4.84 -8.57 -1.90
CA LEU A 44 3.40 -8.89 -1.91
C LEU A 44 2.63 -7.61 -2.23
N GLY A 45 1.67 -7.66 -3.16
CA GLY A 45 0.75 -6.55 -3.38
C GLY A 45 -0.18 -6.36 -2.18
N TYR A 46 -0.72 -5.16 -1.98
CA TYR A 46 -1.69 -4.91 -0.92
C TYR A 46 -2.94 -5.79 -1.08
N ASN A 47 -3.36 -6.06 -2.31
CA ASN A 47 -4.41 -7.04 -2.64
C ASN A 47 -4.11 -8.45 -2.09
N GLU A 48 -2.85 -8.90 -2.10
CA GLU A 48 -2.46 -10.19 -1.52
C GLU A 48 -2.39 -10.12 0.01
N ILE A 49 -1.77 -9.06 0.53
CA ILE A 49 -1.60 -8.85 1.98
C ILE A 49 -2.96 -8.82 2.66
N CYS A 50 -3.94 -8.11 2.11
CA CYS A 50 -5.24 -7.97 2.73
C CYS A 50 -6.05 -9.28 2.73
N GLU A 51 -5.87 -10.16 1.73
CA GLU A 51 -6.42 -11.52 1.74
C GLU A 51 -5.73 -12.37 2.81
N PHE A 52 -4.41 -12.27 2.94
CA PHE A 52 -3.63 -13.00 3.95
C PHE A 52 -4.01 -12.61 5.38
N LEU A 53 -4.33 -11.33 5.62
CA LEU A 53 -4.87 -10.88 6.92
C LEU A 53 -6.19 -11.56 7.26
N LYS A 54 -7.04 -11.86 6.27
CA LYS A 54 -8.27 -12.65 6.49
C LYS A 54 -7.98 -14.13 6.74
N ASP A 55 -6.88 -14.64 6.19
CA ASP A 55 -6.36 -15.99 6.41
C ASP A 55 -5.44 -16.09 7.66
N GLY A 56 -5.72 -15.32 8.72
CA GLY A 56 -5.09 -15.50 10.02
C GLY A 56 -3.66 -14.98 10.15
N TRP A 57 -3.18 -14.14 9.24
CA TRP A 57 -1.98 -13.34 9.50
C TRP A 57 -2.26 -12.31 10.60
N THR A 58 -1.30 -12.13 11.51
CA THR A 58 -1.43 -11.21 12.63
C THR A 58 -0.72 -9.90 12.32
N THR A 59 -1.44 -8.79 12.43
CA THR A 59 -0.90 -7.43 12.22
C THR A 59 -0.27 -6.86 13.50
N TYR A 60 0.88 -6.21 13.34
CA TYR A 60 1.59 -5.47 14.37
C TYR A 60 1.86 -4.05 13.88
N ARG A 61 1.83 -3.09 14.80
CA ARG A 61 2.09 -1.68 14.51
C ARG A 61 3.14 -1.13 15.45
N ASP A 62 4.02 -0.31 14.91
CA ASP A 62 4.94 0.52 15.69
C ASP A 62 4.49 1.97 15.55
N ASP A 63 3.84 2.50 16.60
CA ASP A 63 3.34 3.87 16.62
C ASP A 63 4.45 4.93 16.74
N THR A 64 5.70 4.54 17.06
CA THR A 64 6.83 5.46 17.08
C THR A 64 7.37 5.66 15.67
N GLN A 65 7.56 4.56 14.95
CA GLN A 65 8.07 4.54 13.58
C GLN A 65 6.96 4.76 12.53
N LYS A 66 5.68 4.71 12.93
CA LYS A 66 4.50 4.85 12.06
C LYS A 66 4.47 3.80 10.95
N ILE A 67 4.84 2.55 11.28
CA ILE A 67 4.88 1.42 10.35
C ILE A 67 3.97 0.29 10.78
N VAL A 68 3.61 -0.54 9.81
CA VAL A 68 2.81 -1.75 9.99
C VAL A 68 3.51 -2.95 9.36
N TYR A 69 3.38 -4.10 10.00
CA TYR A 69 3.81 -5.38 9.45
C TYR A 69 2.86 -6.50 9.86
N ALA A 70 2.88 -7.61 9.15
CA ALA A 70 2.08 -8.78 9.44
C ALA A 70 2.91 -10.06 9.43
N VAL A 71 2.50 -11.04 10.23
CA VAL A 71 3.24 -12.29 10.44
C VAL A 71 2.31 -13.49 10.44
N LYS A 72 2.74 -14.59 9.80
CA LYS A 72 2.14 -15.92 9.93
C LYS A 72 3.24 -17.00 9.86
N GLY A 73 3.45 -17.71 10.96
CA GLY A 73 4.55 -18.68 11.05
C GLY A 73 5.90 -18.01 10.84
N ASP A 74 6.67 -18.49 9.86
CA ASP A 74 7.97 -17.91 9.48
C ASP A 74 7.86 -16.77 8.45
N GLN A 75 6.66 -16.41 7.98
CA GLN A 75 6.49 -15.36 6.99
C GLN A 75 6.20 -14.02 7.67
N TRP A 76 6.91 -12.99 7.22
CA TRP A 76 6.81 -11.62 7.71
C TRP A 76 6.67 -10.66 6.52
N VAL A 77 5.79 -9.67 6.58
CA VAL A 77 5.67 -8.62 5.55
C VAL A 77 5.52 -7.25 6.18
N GLY A 78 6.35 -6.30 5.78
CA GLY A 78 6.24 -4.89 6.12
C GLY A 78 5.59 -4.16 4.95
N TYR A 79 4.57 -3.36 5.22
CA TYR A 79 3.71 -2.79 4.18
C TYR A 79 3.11 -1.44 4.61
N ASP A 80 2.28 -0.85 3.75
CA ASP A 80 1.45 0.31 4.06
C ASP A 80 -0.03 -0.05 4.07
N ASP A 81 -0.79 0.59 4.96
CA ASP A 81 -2.24 0.57 4.96
C ASP A 81 -2.83 1.99 5.05
N GLU A 82 -4.15 2.11 5.10
CA GLU A 82 -4.83 3.41 5.17
C GLU A 82 -4.33 4.27 6.35
N LYS A 83 -3.91 3.67 7.47
CA LYS A 83 -3.42 4.40 8.63
C LYS A 83 -1.99 4.89 8.43
N SER A 84 -1.07 4.02 7.99
CA SER A 84 0.32 4.43 7.75
C SER A 84 0.42 5.46 6.61
N LEU A 85 -0.44 5.35 5.59
CA LEU A 85 -0.52 6.35 4.52
C LEU A 85 -0.99 7.70 5.05
N LYS A 86 -2.01 7.76 5.91
CA LYS A 86 -2.44 9.02 6.55
C LYS A 86 -1.30 9.69 7.33
N ASP A 87 -0.52 8.90 8.07
CA ASP A 87 0.64 9.42 8.81
C ASP A 87 1.71 9.97 7.84
N LYS A 88 2.01 9.25 6.75
CA LYS A 88 2.93 9.71 5.69
C LYS A 88 2.43 10.96 4.96
N LEU A 89 1.12 11.05 4.70
CA LEU A 89 0.49 12.19 4.03
C LEU A 89 0.46 13.42 4.92
N SER A 90 0.27 13.25 6.23
CA SER A 90 0.44 14.31 7.22
C SER A 90 1.87 14.85 7.22
N TYR A 91 2.87 13.95 7.21
CA TYR A 91 4.28 14.33 7.08
C TYR A 91 4.57 15.07 5.76
N LEU A 92 4.06 14.56 4.64
CA LEU A 92 4.19 15.16 3.29
C LEU A 92 3.67 16.60 3.28
N LYS A 93 2.46 16.82 3.82
CA LYS A 93 1.84 18.14 3.96
C LYS A 93 2.67 19.05 4.86
N GLY A 94 3.11 18.56 6.03
CA GLY A 94 3.94 19.31 6.97
C GLY A 94 5.32 19.70 6.42
N LYS A 95 5.82 18.98 5.42
CA LYS A 95 7.07 19.31 4.70
C LYS A 95 6.86 20.17 3.44
N GLY A 96 5.61 20.53 3.10
CA GLY A 96 5.31 21.32 1.90
C GLY A 96 5.70 20.63 0.60
N LEU A 97 5.68 19.29 0.55
CA LEU A 97 5.99 18.55 -0.68
C LEU A 97 4.83 18.64 -1.67
N GLY A 98 5.14 18.75 -2.97
CA GLY A 98 4.12 19.00 -4.01
C GLY A 98 3.20 17.84 -4.41
N GLY A 99 3.23 16.69 -3.73
CA GLY A 99 2.35 15.55 -4.05
C GLY A 99 2.95 14.17 -3.78
N ALA A 100 2.14 13.13 -3.98
CA ALA A 100 2.53 11.72 -3.82
C ALA A 100 2.68 11.02 -5.18
N ILE A 101 3.65 10.12 -5.28
CA ILE A 101 3.77 9.15 -6.38
C ILE A 101 3.37 7.79 -5.81
N VAL A 102 2.57 7.01 -6.53
CA VAL A 102 2.18 5.68 -6.08
C VAL A 102 2.81 4.60 -6.94
N TRP A 103 3.37 3.59 -6.28
CA TRP A 103 3.81 2.35 -6.90
C TRP A 103 3.10 1.17 -6.22
N SER A 104 2.15 0.50 -6.86
CA SER A 104 1.49 0.87 -8.13
C SER A 104 -0.02 0.67 -8.05
N ILE A 105 -0.76 1.28 -8.98
CA ILE A 105 -2.23 1.24 -8.96
C ILE A 105 -2.80 -0.20 -9.01
N ASP A 106 -2.08 -1.12 -9.66
CA ASP A 106 -2.44 -2.53 -9.87
C ASP A 106 -2.19 -3.43 -8.64
N THR A 107 -1.48 -2.94 -7.63
CA THR A 107 -1.22 -3.70 -6.38
C THR A 107 -2.09 -3.27 -5.20
N ASP A 108 -2.91 -2.23 -5.36
CA ASP A 108 -3.98 -1.89 -4.40
C ASP A 108 -5.12 -2.94 -4.43
N ASP A 109 -6.05 -2.91 -3.48
CA ASP A 109 -7.28 -3.74 -3.56
C ASP A 109 -8.26 -3.13 -4.58
N PHE A 110 -7.90 -3.18 -5.87
CA PHE A 110 -8.65 -2.56 -6.96
C PHE A 110 -10.01 -3.23 -7.21
N HIS A 111 -10.20 -4.47 -6.76
CA HIS A 111 -11.50 -5.16 -6.80
C HIS A 111 -12.36 -4.91 -5.56
N GLY A 112 -11.76 -4.51 -4.43
CA GLY A 112 -12.46 -4.31 -3.16
C GLY A 112 -12.78 -5.62 -2.43
N TYR A 113 -12.04 -6.69 -2.66
CA TYR A 113 -12.30 -8.01 -2.04
C TYR A 113 -12.01 -8.03 -0.55
N CYS A 114 -11.13 -7.15 -0.06
CA CYS A 114 -10.72 -7.14 1.33
C CYS A 114 -11.66 -6.31 2.21
N GLY A 115 -12.03 -5.12 1.75
CA GLY A 115 -12.81 -4.15 2.54
C GLY A 115 -14.16 -3.76 1.95
N GLY A 116 -14.60 -4.37 0.83
CA GLY A 116 -15.82 -3.99 0.12
C GLY A 116 -15.72 -2.64 -0.61
N ARG A 117 -14.51 -2.07 -0.70
CA ARG A 117 -14.24 -0.77 -1.34
C ARG A 117 -13.07 -0.92 -2.29
N LYS A 118 -13.25 -0.52 -3.54
CA LYS A 118 -12.16 -0.51 -4.54
C LYS A 118 -11.12 0.55 -4.21
N HIS A 119 -9.85 0.24 -4.44
CA HIS A 119 -8.71 1.14 -4.33
C HIS A 119 -8.60 1.86 -2.98
N PRO A 120 -8.64 1.16 -1.83
CA PRO A 120 -8.65 1.79 -0.52
C PRO A 120 -7.43 2.67 -0.25
N LEU A 121 -6.23 2.27 -0.71
CA LEU A 121 -5.01 3.03 -0.48
C LEU A 121 -4.94 4.26 -1.39
N MET A 122 -5.27 4.12 -2.67
CA MET A 122 -5.33 5.26 -3.59
C MET A 122 -6.39 6.28 -3.16
N LYS A 123 -7.56 5.82 -2.70
CA LYS A 123 -8.60 6.71 -2.17
C LYS A 123 -8.13 7.46 -0.93
N THR A 124 -7.43 6.79 -0.03
CA THR A 124 -6.81 7.45 1.14
C THR A 124 -5.88 8.58 0.70
N ILE A 125 -5.00 8.32 -0.29
CA ILE A 125 -4.07 9.33 -0.81
C ILE A 125 -4.83 10.50 -1.45
N SER A 126 -5.83 10.22 -2.29
CA SER A 126 -6.61 11.25 -2.97
C SER A 126 -7.43 12.11 -1.98
N THR A 127 -8.07 11.49 -1.00
CA THR A 127 -8.85 12.22 0.02
C THR A 127 -7.95 13.12 0.86
N GLU A 128 -6.79 12.64 1.30
CA GLU A 128 -5.89 13.41 2.17
C GLU A 128 -5.17 14.57 1.47
N LEU A 129 -4.93 14.47 0.16
CA LEU A 129 -4.27 15.52 -0.63
C LEU A 129 -5.27 16.50 -1.27
N ASN A 130 -6.40 16.00 -1.76
CA ASN A 130 -7.31 16.76 -2.62
C ASN A 130 -8.69 17.00 -1.99
N GLY A 131 -9.00 16.40 -0.84
CA GLY A 131 -10.32 16.50 -0.21
C GLY A 131 -11.44 15.78 -0.98
N ILE A 132 -11.09 14.98 -1.99
CA ILE A 132 -12.06 14.22 -2.78
C ILE A 132 -12.61 13.08 -1.91
N THR A 133 -13.92 13.10 -1.65
CA THR A 133 -14.63 12.10 -0.87
C THR A 133 -15.71 11.45 -1.75
N GLY A 134 -15.87 10.12 -1.68
CA GLY A 134 -16.88 9.37 -2.45
C GLY A 134 -16.32 8.33 -3.43
N GLU A 135 -17.24 7.60 -4.08
CA GLU A 135 -16.93 6.85 -5.30
C GLU A 135 -16.83 7.84 -6.47
N PRO A 136 -15.99 7.58 -7.49
CA PRO A 136 -16.06 8.32 -8.75
C PRO A 136 -17.51 8.30 -9.26
N ASP A 137 -17.96 9.41 -9.82
CA ASP A 137 -19.28 9.47 -10.45
C ASP A 137 -19.43 8.28 -11.42
N PRO A 138 -20.45 7.41 -11.27
CA PRO A 138 -20.65 6.29 -12.18
C PRO A 138 -20.80 6.74 -13.65
N ASP A 139 -21.13 8.01 -13.90
CA ASP A 139 -21.28 8.62 -15.21
C ASP A 139 -20.04 9.40 -15.70
N ILE A 140 -18.82 9.06 -15.26
CA ILE A 140 -17.57 9.59 -15.88
C ILE A 140 -17.34 9.06 -17.31
N HIS A 141 -18.29 9.32 -18.21
CA HIS A 141 -18.11 9.21 -19.67
C HIS A 141 -17.53 10.48 -20.28
N GLU A 142 -17.52 11.60 -19.56
CA GLU A 142 -16.95 12.85 -20.07
C GLU A 142 -15.51 13.04 -19.59
N VAL A 143 -14.57 12.69 -20.48
CA VAL A 143 -13.22 13.23 -20.43
C VAL A 143 -13.35 14.75 -20.54
N HIS A 144 -13.04 15.49 -19.48
CA HIS A 144 -12.92 16.95 -19.58
C HIS A 144 -11.67 17.25 -20.42
N VAL A 145 -11.86 17.30 -21.75
CA VAL A 145 -10.80 17.69 -22.68
C VAL A 145 -10.66 19.20 -22.56
N THR A 146 -9.61 19.65 -21.87
CA THR A 146 -9.22 21.06 -21.92
C THR A 146 -8.97 21.42 -23.40
N PRO A 147 -9.67 22.40 -23.98
CA PRO A 147 -9.44 22.80 -25.35
C PRO A 147 -7.98 23.22 -25.53
N ALA A 148 -7.37 22.82 -26.64
CA ALA A 148 -6.03 23.27 -26.99
C ALA A 148 -6.00 24.81 -27.00
N PRO A 149 -4.93 25.45 -26.52
CA PRO A 149 -4.83 26.91 -26.52
C PRO A 149 -4.95 27.42 -27.95
N THR A 150 -5.94 28.27 -28.19
CA THR A 150 -6.11 28.95 -29.47
C THR A 150 -4.92 29.88 -29.68
N HIS A 151 -4.10 29.60 -30.70
CA HIS A 151 -3.17 30.60 -31.21
C HIS A 151 -4.02 31.66 -31.93
N GLU A 152 -4.07 32.86 -31.37
CA GLU A 152 -4.55 34.02 -32.12
C GLU A 152 -3.47 34.44 -33.15
N PRO A 153 -3.89 34.88 -34.36
CA PRO A 153 -3.00 35.21 -35.46
C PRO A 153 -2.17 36.49 -35.24
#